data_AF-A0A958ZPK5-F1
#
_entry.id   AF-A0A958ZPK5-F1
#
_cell.length_a   1.000
_cell.length_b   1.000
_cell.length_c   1.000
_cell.angle_alpha   90.00
_cell.angle_beta   90.00
_cell.angle_gamma   90.00
#
_symmetry.space_group_name_H-M   'P 1'
#
loop_
_entity.id
_entity.type
_entity.pdbx_description
1 polymer ?
#
loop_
_entity_poly.entity_id
_entity_poly.type
_entity_poly.pdbx_seq_one_letter_code
_entity_poly.pdbx_strand_id
1 'polypeptide(L)'
;MRASISIISFIFLVACIDRISVDATGDFQSQIVVDGFISDDPGPYTVRLFRSSPVDDNLSSATPFSARSVSIFDNLGNTETLSETANGTGVYVTKPTGIRGVIGRTYTLRIENRDGAVYESTPELIRPPGTVDSIYYIFETRTPLDRPTEYGYRVYLDAQGADDSNYLRWKFNGTYRVETNPEQRTVPFGQGRIPDPPPCSGYIYTGALTQVGACNCCVCWVKQVEKKPVVSDNQFVTGGKFTGVEIAYVPVDEFTFFDRYRIEIEQLSLSKEAFDFWRSIASQKDGATSLFQPSFGEVKTNIFPMNGGPEVLGIFYASAKARKSVFITKAEVPIIVQPPATTIPEACNQVFDLSTTIKPFGWP
;
A
#
# COMPACT_ATOMS: atom_id res chain seq x y z
N MET A 1 -56.88 53.80 -3.18
CA MET A 1 -56.36 52.44 -3.48
C MET A 1 -55.57 51.97 -2.28
N ARG A 2 -55.97 50.86 -1.67
CA ARG A 2 -55.30 50.25 -0.51
C ARG A 2 -54.15 49.40 -1.03
N ALA A 3 -52.90 49.72 -0.67
CA ALA A 3 -51.76 48.86 -0.93
C ALA A 3 -51.40 48.14 0.37
N SER A 4 -51.83 46.88 0.47
CA SER A 4 -51.44 45.97 1.53
C SER A 4 -49.97 45.59 1.35
N ILE A 5 -49.11 45.95 2.31
CA ILE A 5 -47.72 45.51 2.35
C ILE A 5 -47.69 44.18 3.12
N SER A 6 -47.63 43.07 2.38
CA SER A 6 -47.35 41.75 2.97
C SER A 6 -45.86 41.66 3.29
N ILE A 7 -45.53 41.72 4.58
CA ILE A 7 -44.20 41.40 5.11
C ILE A 7 -44.06 39.88 5.08
N ILE A 8 -43.37 39.35 4.07
CA ILE A 8 -42.93 37.96 4.03
C ILE A 8 -41.73 37.83 4.98
N SER A 9 -41.98 37.22 6.14
CA SER A 9 -40.94 36.81 7.09
C SER A 9 -40.19 35.60 6.51
N PHE A 10 -38.98 35.85 6.02
CA PHE A 10 -38.06 34.81 5.55
C PHE A 10 -37.33 34.26 6.78
N ILE A 11 -37.88 33.19 7.38
CA ILE A 11 -37.23 32.45 8.46
C ILE A 11 -36.04 31.68 7.86
N PHE A 12 -34.84 32.21 8.08
CA PHE A 12 -33.59 31.49 7.84
C PHE A 12 -33.42 30.41 8.92
N LEU A 13 -33.69 29.15 8.56
CA LEU A 13 -33.28 28.00 9.36
C LEU A 13 -31.75 27.86 9.28
N VAL A 14 -31.05 28.53 10.19
CA VAL A 14 -29.61 28.33 10.42
C VAL A 14 -29.47 27.04 11.24
N ALA A 15 -29.30 25.91 10.56
CA ALA A 15 -28.88 24.68 11.21
C ALA A 15 -27.34 24.72 11.37
N CYS A 16 -26.86 25.34 12.45
CA CYS A 16 -25.51 25.06 12.93
C CYS A 16 -25.53 23.65 13.52
N ILE A 17 -24.90 22.70 12.82
CA ILE A 17 -24.60 21.40 13.40
C ILE A 17 -23.42 21.64 14.35
N ASP A 18 -23.68 21.61 15.65
CA ASP A 18 -22.59 21.53 16.63
C ASP A 18 -21.85 20.22 16.39
N ARG A 19 -20.54 20.32 16.11
CA ARG A 19 -19.69 19.15 16.08
C ARG A 19 -19.64 18.62 17.50
N ILE A 20 -20.02 17.35 17.69
CA ILE A 20 -19.69 16.64 18.91
C ILE A 20 -18.15 16.60 18.98
N SER A 21 -17.59 17.39 19.90
CA SER A 21 -16.20 17.23 20.34
C SER A 21 -16.19 16.07 21.32
N VAL A 22 -15.85 14.88 20.84
CA VAL A 22 -15.48 13.80 21.75
C VAL A 22 -14.12 14.19 22.30
N ASP A 23 -14.09 14.81 23.47
CA ASP A 23 -12.85 14.92 24.23
C ASP A 23 -12.46 13.48 24.58
N ALA A 24 -11.46 12.94 23.88
CA ALA A 24 -10.84 11.69 24.28
C ALA A 24 -10.23 11.91 25.66
N THR A 25 -10.97 11.56 26.71
CA THR A 25 -10.52 11.70 28.10
C THR A 25 -9.44 10.65 28.37
N GLY A 26 -8.20 11.01 28.03
CA GLY A 26 -6.99 10.24 28.31
C GLY A 26 -5.79 10.95 27.67
N ASP A 27 -4.72 11.16 28.43
CA ASP A 27 -3.45 11.64 27.87
C ASP A 27 -2.99 10.66 26.78
N PHE A 28 -3.03 11.08 25.51
CA PHE A 28 -2.49 10.29 24.41
C PHE A 28 -0.98 10.12 24.61
N GLN A 29 -0.57 8.91 24.99
CA GLN A 29 0.84 8.55 25.09
C GLN A 29 1.31 8.05 23.71
N SER A 30 2.16 8.83 23.05
CA SER A 30 2.71 8.45 21.75
C SER A 30 3.61 7.21 21.88
N GLN A 31 3.16 6.09 21.32
CA GLN A 31 3.86 4.80 21.35
C GLN A 31 4.74 4.61 20.11
N ILE A 32 5.79 3.81 20.25
CA ILE A 32 6.59 3.36 19.10
C ILE A 32 5.77 2.32 18.33
N VAL A 33 5.72 2.46 17.02
CA VAL A 33 5.11 1.51 16.09
C VAL A 33 6.20 0.88 15.25
N VAL A 34 6.20 -0.45 15.20
CA VAL A 34 7.14 -1.25 14.42
C VAL A 34 6.44 -1.94 13.26
N ASP A 35 6.95 -1.77 12.04
CA ASP A 35 6.50 -2.51 10.86
C ASP A 35 7.73 -3.18 10.22
N GLY A 36 7.88 -4.48 10.46
CA GLY A 36 9.01 -5.26 9.98
C GLY A 36 8.60 -6.60 9.40
N PHE A 37 9.32 -7.02 8.36
CA PHE A 37 9.05 -8.28 7.68
C PHE A 37 10.33 -8.88 7.07
N ILE A 38 10.50 -10.20 7.22
CA ILE A 38 11.55 -10.97 6.54
C ILE A 38 10.93 -12.11 5.71
N SER A 39 11.51 -12.40 4.55
CA SER A 39 11.04 -13.48 3.66
C SER A 39 12.17 -14.32 3.08
N ASP A 40 11.80 -15.38 2.36
CA ASP A 40 12.71 -16.22 1.60
C ASP A 40 13.16 -15.61 0.26
N ASP A 41 12.67 -14.43 -0.12
CA ASP A 41 13.22 -13.65 -1.24
C ASP A 41 14.59 -13.05 -0.92
N PRO A 42 15.43 -12.76 -1.92
CA PRO A 42 16.60 -11.88 -1.72
C PRO A 42 16.18 -10.53 -1.12
N GLY A 43 16.99 -10.00 -0.20
CA GLY A 43 16.81 -8.67 0.38
C GLY A 43 17.06 -7.53 -0.64
N PRO A 44 17.10 -6.28 -0.17
CA PRO A 44 17.05 -5.87 1.23
C PRO A 44 15.63 -5.96 1.84
N TYR A 45 15.55 -6.27 3.13
CA TYR A 45 14.33 -6.18 3.93
C TYR A 45 14.28 -4.85 4.66
N THR A 46 13.06 -4.40 4.98
CA THR A 46 12.84 -3.11 5.62
C THR A 46 12.14 -3.29 6.96
N VAL A 47 12.62 -2.57 7.98
CA VAL A 47 11.94 -2.37 9.26
C VAL A 47 11.70 -0.87 9.41
N ARG A 48 10.45 -0.48 9.61
CA ARG A 48 10.03 0.93 9.78
C ARG A 48 9.65 1.15 11.23
N LEU A 49 10.18 2.22 11.80
CA LEU A 49 9.90 2.68 13.14
C LEU A 49 9.32 4.09 13.09
N PHE A 50 8.17 4.29 13.69
CA PHE A 50 7.49 5.59 13.75
C PHE A 50 6.67 5.71 15.03
N ARG A 51 6.13 6.89 15.29
CA ARG A 51 5.29 7.19 16.45
C ARG A 51 3.81 7.14 16.06
N SER A 52 2.98 6.64 16.97
CA SER A 52 1.52 6.79 16.84
C SER A 52 1.12 8.25 17.02
N SER A 53 0.06 8.65 16.32
CA SER A 53 -0.57 9.98 16.40
C SER A 53 -2.05 9.83 16.78
N PRO A 54 -2.63 10.84 17.46
CA PRO A 54 -4.07 10.85 17.74
C PRO A 54 -4.87 10.95 16.44
N VAL A 55 -6.11 10.46 16.47
CA VAL A 55 -6.99 10.37 15.30
C VAL A 55 -7.51 11.76 14.85
N ASP A 56 -7.56 12.73 15.77
CA ASP A 56 -8.15 14.05 15.53
C ASP A 56 -7.21 15.06 14.87
N ASP A 57 -5.91 14.79 14.84
CA ASP A 57 -4.96 15.61 14.10
C ASP A 57 -5.13 15.35 12.61
N ASN A 58 -5.03 16.41 11.79
CA ASN A 58 -4.80 16.29 10.35
C ASN A 58 -3.80 15.17 10.15
N LEU A 59 -4.24 14.04 9.54
CA LEU A 59 -3.50 12.79 9.32
C LEU A 59 -2.25 13.07 8.48
N SER A 60 -1.31 13.75 9.11
CA SER A 60 -0.03 14.17 8.60
C SER A 60 0.93 13.01 8.83
N SER A 61 1.87 12.87 7.90
CA SER A 61 2.80 11.76 7.79
C SER A 61 3.27 11.24 9.14
N ALA A 62 3.23 9.91 9.33
CA ALA A 62 3.70 9.26 10.55
C ALA A 62 5.06 9.80 10.99
N THR A 63 5.16 10.25 12.24
CA THR A 63 6.38 10.86 12.78
C THR A 63 7.47 9.79 12.89
N PRO A 64 8.60 9.91 12.17
CA PRO A 64 9.66 8.90 12.21
C PRO A 64 10.27 8.71 13.60
N PHE A 65 10.78 7.51 13.87
CA PHE A 65 11.51 7.20 15.10
C PHE A 65 12.84 6.52 14.81
N SER A 66 13.95 7.12 15.26
CA SER A 66 15.30 6.56 15.08
C SER A 66 15.80 5.91 16.38
N ALA A 67 15.91 4.59 16.37
CA ALA A 67 16.56 3.78 17.38
C ALA A 67 18.09 3.91 17.35
N ARG A 68 18.77 3.42 18.40
CA ARG A 68 20.23 3.30 18.46
C ARG A 68 20.73 2.16 17.58
N SER A 69 20.07 1.01 17.65
CA SER A 69 20.37 -0.15 16.80
C SER A 69 19.10 -0.95 16.51
N VAL A 70 19.04 -1.52 15.31
CA VAL A 70 17.98 -2.44 14.87
C VAL A 70 18.66 -3.65 14.27
N SER A 71 18.35 -4.84 14.75
CA SER A 71 18.95 -6.08 14.24
C SER A 71 17.93 -7.19 14.08
N ILE A 72 18.16 -8.05 13.10
CA ILE A 72 17.41 -9.29 12.89
C ILE A 72 18.37 -10.45 13.12
N PHE A 73 17.96 -11.45 13.88
CA PHE A 73 18.75 -12.66 14.11
C PHE A 73 17.92 -13.93 13.94
N ASP A 74 18.59 -15.04 13.59
CA ASP A 74 17.98 -16.35 13.42
C ASP A 74 18.32 -17.32 14.57
N ASN A 75 17.64 -18.47 14.60
CA ASN A 75 17.87 -19.52 15.60
C ASN A 75 19.20 -20.27 15.49
N LEU A 76 20.05 -19.95 14.48
CA LEU A 76 21.39 -20.51 14.35
C LEU A 76 22.48 -19.51 14.79
N GLY A 77 22.08 -18.34 15.31
CA GLY A 77 22.99 -17.30 15.78
C GLY A 77 23.44 -16.34 14.68
N ASN A 78 22.93 -16.44 13.46
CA ASN A 78 23.21 -15.42 12.43
C ASN A 78 22.49 -14.13 12.81
N THR A 79 23.19 -13.00 12.75
CA THR A 79 22.64 -11.69 13.09
C THR A 79 23.05 -10.68 12.04
N GLU A 80 22.12 -9.81 11.65
CA GLU A 80 22.41 -8.63 10.85
C GLU A 80 21.87 -7.37 11.54
N THR A 81 22.73 -6.37 11.68
CA THR A 81 22.33 -5.02 12.06
C THR A 81 21.95 -4.22 10.82
N LEU A 82 20.74 -3.66 10.83
CA LEU A 82 20.19 -2.89 9.73
C LEU A 82 20.75 -1.46 9.73
N SER A 83 20.82 -0.85 8.55
CA SER A 83 21.24 0.54 8.37
C SER A 83 20.03 1.43 8.14
N GLU A 84 19.95 2.57 8.83
CA GLU A 84 18.91 3.56 8.55
C GLU A 84 19.17 4.21 7.17
N THR A 85 18.15 4.29 6.31
CA THR A 85 18.29 4.78 4.92
C THR A 85 18.79 6.22 4.86
N ALA A 86 18.32 7.05 5.78
CA ALA A 86 18.93 8.32 6.14
C ALA A 86 18.60 8.64 7.60
N ASN A 87 19.48 9.38 8.29
CA ASN A 87 19.30 9.73 9.69
C ASN A 87 17.96 10.46 9.90
N GLY A 88 17.13 9.96 10.82
CA GLY A 88 15.83 10.55 11.14
C GLY A 88 14.67 10.06 10.28
N THR A 89 14.89 9.09 9.38
CA THR A 89 13.81 8.52 8.56
C THR A 89 13.03 7.42 9.27
N GLY A 90 13.63 6.79 10.29
CA GLY A 90 13.07 5.61 10.95
C GLY A 90 12.93 4.39 10.03
N VAL A 91 13.55 4.41 8.84
CA VAL A 91 13.50 3.30 7.87
C VAL A 91 14.84 2.60 7.87
N TYR A 92 14.86 1.37 8.38
CA TYR A 92 16.04 0.51 8.51
C TYR A 92 16.02 -0.56 7.43
N VAL A 93 17.14 -0.77 6.75
CA VAL A 93 17.27 -1.77 5.68
C VAL A 93 18.42 -2.73 5.93
N THR A 94 18.24 -4.00 5.58
CA THR A 94 19.36 -4.95 5.51
C THR A 94 20.25 -4.66 4.31
N LYS A 95 21.44 -5.26 4.26
CA LYS A 95 22.31 -5.20 3.09
C LYS A 95 21.68 -6.02 1.95
N PRO A 96 21.92 -5.64 0.67
CA PRO A 96 21.44 -6.43 -0.47
C PRO A 96 21.91 -7.90 -0.46
N THR A 97 23.09 -8.16 0.11
CA THR A 97 23.68 -9.49 0.30
C THR A 97 23.68 -9.93 1.77
N GLY A 98 22.79 -9.37 2.57
CA GLY A 98 22.68 -9.63 4.01
C GLY A 98 22.00 -10.97 4.32
N ILE A 99 21.41 -11.04 5.51
CA ILE A 99 20.57 -12.12 5.96
C ILE A 99 19.46 -12.36 4.92
N ARG A 100 19.13 -13.64 4.72
CA ARG A 100 18.00 -14.07 3.91
C ARG A 100 17.16 -15.04 4.72
N GLY A 101 15.84 -14.90 4.64
CA GLY A 101 14.93 -15.87 5.22
C GLY A 101 15.14 -17.28 4.66
N VAL A 102 15.09 -18.28 5.52
CA VAL A 102 15.18 -19.70 5.14
C VAL A 102 13.97 -20.42 5.74
N ILE A 103 13.24 -21.15 4.91
CA ILE A 103 12.12 -21.97 5.34
C ILE A 103 12.58 -22.94 6.43
N GLY A 104 11.80 -23.04 7.52
CA GLY A 104 12.10 -23.85 8.69
C GLY A 104 12.96 -23.16 9.76
N ARG A 105 13.46 -21.93 9.50
CA ARG A 105 14.15 -21.12 10.51
C ARG A 105 13.22 -20.11 11.17
N THR A 106 13.56 -19.73 12.39
CA THR A 106 12.86 -18.67 13.12
C THR A 106 13.71 -17.41 13.16
N TYR A 107 13.06 -16.25 13.03
CA TYR A 107 13.71 -14.95 13.05
C TYR A 107 13.12 -14.09 14.15
N THR A 108 13.98 -13.27 14.77
CA THR A 108 13.60 -12.34 15.82
C THR A 108 14.16 -10.96 15.50
N LEU A 109 13.34 -9.93 15.71
CA LEU A 109 13.75 -8.54 15.64
C LEU A 109 14.17 -8.06 17.02
N ARG A 110 15.27 -7.31 17.09
CA ARG A 110 15.71 -6.59 18.29
C ARG A 110 15.91 -5.11 17.98
N ILE A 111 15.38 -4.26 18.85
CA ILE A 111 15.51 -2.80 18.76
C ILE A 111 16.12 -2.33 20.08
N GLU A 112 17.24 -1.62 19.99
CA GLU A 112 17.83 -0.90 21.12
C GLU A 112 17.59 0.60 20.92
N ASN A 113 16.91 1.22 21.88
CA ASN A 113 16.65 2.65 21.86
C ASN A 113 17.83 3.44 22.46
N ARG A 114 17.89 4.75 22.17
CA ARG A 114 18.94 5.66 22.64
C ARG A 114 18.91 5.90 24.16
N ASP A 115 17.76 5.69 24.80
CA ASP A 115 17.57 5.74 26.25
C ASP A 115 17.95 4.43 26.96
N GLY A 116 18.37 3.41 26.21
CA GLY A 116 18.74 2.09 26.73
C GLY A 116 17.58 1.09 26.82
N ALA A 117 16.34 1.47 26.48
CA ALA A 117 15.24 0.51 26.38
C ALA A 117 15.50 -0.51 25.25
N VAL A 118 15.20 -1.78 25.50
CA VAL A 118 15.37 -2.88 24.53
C VAL A 118 14.03 -3.53 24.27
N TYR A 119 13.71 -3.72 22.99
CA TYR A 119 12.51 -4.41 22.54
C TYR A 119 12.88 -5.61 21.69
N GLU A 120 12.18 -6.73 21.88
CA GLU A 120 12.35 -7.93 21.06
C GLU A 120 11.01 -8.49 20.59
N SER A 121 10.96 -8.96 19.35
CA SER A 121 9.81 -9.72 18.85
C SER A 121 9.78 -11.13 19.44
N THR A 122 8.62 -11.78 19.38
CA THR A 122 8.58 -13.24 19.47
C THR A 122 9.32 -13.85 18.27
N PRO A 123 9.92 -15.04 18.41
CA PRO A 123 10.50 -15.76 17.27
C PRO A 123 9.42 -16.14 16.25
N GLU A 124 9.63 -15.79 14.98
CA GLU A 124 8.70 -16.04 13.88
C GLU A 124 9.26 -17.07 12.92
N LEU A 125 8.55 -18.20 12.77
CA LEU A 125 8.94 -19.30 11.89
C LEU A 125 8.57 -19.01 10.42
N ILE A 126 9.54 -19.09 9.51
CA ILE A 126 9.26 -19.12 8.08
C ILE A 126 8.70 -20.50 7.71
N ARG A 127 7.39 -20.54 7.48
CA ARG A 127 6.69 -21.71 6.96
C ARG A 127 6.78 -21.77 5.44
N PRO A 128 6.61 -22.94 4.81
CA PRO A 128 6.47 -23.00 3.35
C PRO A 128 5.20 -22.27 2.91
N PRO A 129 5.21 -21.56 1.76
CA PRO A 129 4.11 -20.67 1.38
C PRO A 129 2.87 -21.38 0.85
N GLY A 130 3.01 -22.60 0.32
CA GLY A 130 1.98 -23.28 -0.47
C GLY A 130 2.11 -22.95 -1.96
N THR A 131 1.01 -23.02 -2.71
CA THR A 131 0.96 -22.72 -4.15
C THR A 131 -0.22 -21.84 -4.52
N VAL A 132 0.00 -20.94 -5.49
CA VAL A 132 -1.07 -20.23 -6.19
C VAL A 132 -1.40 -20.99 -7.47
N ASP A 133 -2.54 -21.67 -7.50
CA ASP A 133 -2.88 -22.63 -8.55
C ASP A 133 -3.46 -21.94 -9.78
N SER A 134 -4.29 -20.92 -9.61
CA SER A 134 -4.87 -20.15 -10.70
C SER A 134 -5.15 -18.71 -10.30
N ILE A 135 -5.11 -17.81 -11.27
CA ILE A 135 -5.61 -16.43 -11.14
C ILE A 135 -6.59 -16.25 -12.30
N TYR A 136 -7.79 -15.79 -12.00
CA TYR A 136 -8.83 -15.53 -12.99
C TYR A 136 -9.59 -14.26 -12.63
N TYR A 137 -10.32 -13.72 -13.60
CA TYR A 137 -10.96 -12.44 -13.43
C TYR A 137 -12.30 -12.38 -14.17
N ILE A 138 -13.23 -11.65 -13.59
CA ILE A 138 -14.60 -11.50 -14.10
C ILE A 138 -14.84 -10.01 -14.37
N PHE A 139 -15.21 -9.68 -15.61
CA PHE A 139 -15.61 -8.33 -15.96
C PHE A 139 -16.96 -7.99 -15.34
N GLU A 140 -17.04 -6.83 -14.69
CA GLU A 140 -18.26 -6.32 -14.07
C GLU A 140 -18.58 -4.91 -14.56
N THR A 141 -19.87 -4.65 -14.66
CA THR A 141 -20.44 -3.32 -14.88
C THR A 141 -21.19 -2.91 -13.62
N ARG A 142 -20.83 -1.77 -13.05
CA ARG A 142 -21.53 -1.16 -11.91
C ARG A 142 -22.21 0.10 -12.40
N THR A 143 -23.50 0.24 -12.13
CA THR A 143 -24.27 1.44 -12.50
C THR A 143 -24.81 2.09 -11.22
N PRO A 144 -23.99 2.88 -10.52
CA PRO A 144 -24.47 3.65 -9.38
C PRO A 144 -25.53 4.67 -9.81
N LEU A 145 -26.39 5.09 -8.87
CA LEU A 145 -27.47 6.04 -9.16
C LEU A 145 -26.97 7.49 -9.31
N ASP A 146 -25.82 7.80 -8.73
CA ASP A 146 -25.29 9.16 -8.50
C ASP A 146 -24.02 9.48 -9.30
N ARG A 147 -23.47 8.51 -10.03
CA ARG A 147 -22.22 8.65 -10.80
C ARG A 147 -22.28 7.82 -12.09
N PRO A 148 -21.39 8.09 -13.06
CA PRO A 148 -21.35 7.33 -14.31
C PRO A 148 -21.18 5.83 -14.09
N THR A 149 -21.57 5.05 -15.10
CA THR A 149 -21.33 3.60 -15.10
C THR A 149 -19.84 3.32 -14.98
N GLU A 150 -19.46 2.50 -14.02
CA GLU A 150 -18.11 2.06 -13.76
C GLU A 150 -17.92 0.65 -14.31
N TYR A 151 -16.74 0.41 -14.90
CA TYR A 151 -16.35 -0.90 -15.41
C TYR A 151 -15.11 -1.38 -14.66
N GLY A 152 -14.94 -2.68 -14.54
CA GLY A 152 -13.76 -3.24 -13.91
C GLY A 152 -13.72 -4.75 -13.93
N TYR A 153 -12.63 -5.29 -13.41
CA TYR A 153 -12.46 -6.72 -13.20
C TYR A 153 -12.40 -7.03 -11.72
N ARG A 154 -13.21 -7.98 -11.26
CA ARG A 154 -12.93 -8.68 -10.00
C ARG A 154 -11.92 -9.77 -10.26
N VAL A 155 -10.89 -9.81 -9.42
CA VAL A 155 -9.79 -10.77 -9.49
C VAL A 155 -9.98 -11.80 -8.40
N TYR A 156 -9.95 -13.06 -8.82
CA TYR A 156 -10.07 -14.24 -7.96
C TYR A 156 -8.83 -15.11 -8.10
N LEU A 157 -8.57 -15.93 -7.09
CA LEU A 157 -7.57 -16.98 -7.15
C LEU A 157 -8.08 -18.30 -6.59
N ASP A 158 -7.46 -19.38 -7.06
CA ASP A 158 -7.44 -20.67 -6.37
C ASP A 158 -6.01 -20.97 -5.92
N ALA A 159 -5.87 -21.54 -4.74
CA ALA A 159 -4.58 -21.79 -4.10
C ALA A 159 -4.65 -22.94 -3.09
N GLN A 160 -3.48 -23.43 -2.73
CA GLN A 160 -3.29 -24.47 -1.73
C GLN A 160 -2.28 -23.95 -0.69
N GLY A 161 -2.61 -24.05 0.59
CA GLY A 161 -1.63 -23.81 1.65
C GLY A 161 -0.75 -25.03 1.92
N ALA A 162 0.40 -24.83 2.55
CA ALA A 162 1.43 -25.86 2.70
C ALA A 162 1.22 -26.81 3.89
N ASP A 163 0.62 -26.32 4.98
CA ASP A 163 0.57 -27.01 6.28
C ASP A 163 -0.89 -27.10 6.78
N ASP A 164 -1.12 -27.79 7.91
CA ASP A 164 -2.45 -27.90 8.51
C ASP A 164 -2.99 -26.56 9.07
N SER A 165 -2.10 -25.63 9.46
CA SER A 165 -2.46 -24.28 9.87
C SER A 165 -2.36 -23.31 8.69
N ASN A 166 -3.39 -23.27 7.85
CA ASN A 166 -3.38 -22.48 6.61
C ASN A 166 -3.76 -21.01 6.84
N TYR A 167 -3.00 -20.31 7.67
CA TYR A 167 -3.14 -18.86 7.80
C TYR A 167 -2.39 -18.18 6.65
N LEU A 168 -3.13 -17.59 5.72
CA LEU A 168 -2.56 -17.00 4.53
C LEU A 168 -2.81 -15.50 4.47
N ARG A 169 -1.83 -14.77 3.94
CA ARG A 169 -1.99 -13.40 3.47
C ARG A 169 -1.75 -13.36 1.98
N TRP A 170 -2.60 -12.58 1.30
CA TRP A 170 -2.50 -12.31 -0.12
C TRP A 170 -2.06 -10.86 -0.30
N LYS A 171 -0.99 -10.64 -1.06
CA LYS A 171 -0.58 -9.30 -1.49
C LYS A 171 -0.86 -9.14 -2.96
N PHE A 172 -1.57 -8.08 -3.32
CA PHE A 172 -1.94 -7.78 -4.69
C PHE A 172 -1.03 -6.70 -5.23
N ASN A 173 -0.36 -6.99 -6.35
CA ASN A 173 0.45 -6.04 -7.09
C ASN A 173 -0.06 -5.98 -8.53
N GLY A 174 -0.83 -4.93 -8.81
CA GLY A 174 -1.19 -4.54 -10.16
C GLY A 174 -0.10 -3.70 -10.81
N THR A 175 0.11 -3.83 -12.11
CA THR A 175 1.01 -2.94 -12.86
C THR A 175 0.48 -2.66 -14.26
N TYR A 176 0.45 -1.39 -14.66
CA TYR A 176 0.08 -0.97 -16.01
C TYR A 176 1.03 0.10 -16.55
N ARG A 177 1.13 0.16 -17.88
CA ARG A 177 1.96 1.13 -18.60
C ARG A 177 1.15 2.39 -18.88
N VAL A 178 1.73 3.54 -18.54
CA VAL A 178 1.19 4.87 -18.89
C VAL A 178 2.18 5.62 -19.78
N GLU A 179 1.64 6.55 -20.56
CA GLU A 179 2.41 7.42 -21.44
C GLU A 179 1.97 8.87 -21.26
N THR A 180 2.94 9.78 -21.13
CA THR A 180 2.74 11.23 -20.97
C THR A 180 3.61 12.01 -21.95
N ASN A 181 3.34 13.32 -22.08
CA ASN A 181 3.96 14.22 -23.06
C ASN A 181 4.68 15.42 -22.40
N PRO A 182 5.70 15.18 -21.54
CA PRO A 182 6.42 16.25 -20.83
C PRO A 182 7.07 17.28 -21.77
N GLU A 183 7.33 16.94 -23.03
CA GLU A 183 7.83 17.87 -24.06
C GLU A 183 6.84 19.01 -24.38
N GLN A 184 5.56 18.81 -24.09
CA GLN A 184 4.49 19.81 -24.30
C GLN A 184 4.29 20.74 -23.10
N ARG A 185 5.10 20.59 -22.03
CA ARG A 185 5.03 21.44 -20.85
C ARG A 185 5.28 22.89 -21.20
N THR A 186 4.41 23.76 -20.67
CA THR A 186 4.52 25.20 -20.83
C THR A 186 4.24 25.93 -19.53
N VAL A 187 4.94 27.03 -19.29
CA VAL A 187 4.76 27.90 -18.12
C VAL A 187 4.28 29.29 -18.53
N PRO A 188 3.55 30.02 -17.64
CA PRO A 188 3.15 31.39 -17.90
C PRO A 188 4.36 32.32 -18.10
N PHE A 189 4.31 33.17 -19.11
CA PHE A 189 5.30 34.22 -19.36
C PHE A 189 4.64 35.45 -19.99
N GLY A 190 4.54 36.53 -19.20
CA GLY A 190 3.76 37.71 -19.59
C GLY A 190 2.29 37.37 -19.81
N GLN A 191 1.75 37.71 -20.98
CA GLN A 191 0.38 37.38 -21.38
C GLN A 191 0.26 36.03 -22.13
N GLY A 192 1.37 35.31 -22.32
CA GLY A 192 1.42 34.05 -23.07
C GLY A 192 1.94 32.88 -22.24
N ARG A 193 2.25 31.79 -22.94
CA ARG A 193 2.94 30.63 -22.38
C ARG A 193 4.20 30.36 -23.19
N ILE A 194 5.27 29.96 -22.53
CA ILE A 194 6.51 29.52 -23.17
C ILE A 194 6.75 28.04 -22.87
N PRO A 195 7.38 27.28 -23.79
CA PRO A 195 7.80 25.91 -23.51
C PRO A 195 8.77 25.85 -22.32
N ASP A 196 8.53 24.90 -21.43
CA ASP A 196 9.37 24.59 -20.26
C ASP A 196 9.38 23.08 -20.03
N PRO A 197 9.87 22.29 -21.01
CA PRO A 197 9.93 20.85 -20.87
C PRO A 197 10.97 20.48 -19.79
N PRO A 198 10.70 19.49 -18.93
CA PRO A 198 11.71 19.02 -17.99
C PRO A 198 12.86 18.35 -18.77
N PRO A 199 14.12 18.36 -18.27
CA PRO A 199 15.25 17.74 -18.98
C PRO A 199 15.04 16.27 -19.35
N CYS A 200 14.24 15.54 -18.55
CA CYS A 200 13.92 14.13 -18.80
C CYS A 200 13.05 13.91 -20.05
N SER A 201 12.42 14.94 -20.60
CA SER A 201 11.65 14.90 -21.85
C SER A 201 12.53 14.68 -23.09
N GLY A 202 13.83 14.95 -22.99
CA GLY A 202 14.74 14.98 -24.13
C GLY A 202 14.69 16.28 -24.94
N TYR A 203 13.97 17.31 -24.47
CA TYR A 203 13.88 18.64 -25.08
C TYR A 203 14.41 19.72 -24.14
N ILE A 204 14.99 20.77 -24.72
CA ILE A 204 15.37 22.00 -24.03
C ILE A 204 14.83 23.22 -24.79
N TYR A 205 14.54 24.29 -24.05
CA TYR A 205 14.11 25.57 -24.62
C TYR A 205 15.19 26.64 -24.43
N THR A 206 15.84 27.04 -25.52
CA THR A 206 16.82 28.14 -25.58
C THR A 206 16.43 29.14 -26.68
N GLY A 207 15.22 29.68 -26.58
CA GLY A 207 14.60 30.53 -27.62
C GLY A 207 13.86 29.74 -28.70
N ALA A 208 14.23 28.48 -28.93
CA ALA A 208 13.47 27.50 -29.72
C ALA A 208 13.54 26.13 -29.04
N LEU A 209 12.49 25.32 -29.23
CA LEU A 209 12.43 23.96 -28.69
C LEU A 209 13.35 23.06 -29.50
N THR A 210 14.38 22.49 -28.86
CA THR A 210 15.39 21.64 -29.52
C THR A 210 15.42 20.28 -28.86
N GLN A 211 15.40 19.21 -29.67
CA GLN A 211 15.55 17.85 -29.18
C GLN A 211 17.04 17.54 -28.94
N VAL A 212 17.37 17.15 -27.72
CA VAL A 212 18.73 16.80 -27.28
C VAL A 212 18.89 15.33 -26.90
N GLY A 213 17.79 14.58 -26.84
CA GLY A 213 17.83 13.15 -26.53
C GLY A 213 16.47 12.46 -26.61
N ALA A 214 16.45 11.19 -26.22
CA ALA A 214 15.23 10.43 -26.02
C ALA A 214 14.57 10.80 -24.68
N CYS A 215 13.25 10.65 -24.62
CA CYS A 215 12.51 10.88 -23.40
C CYS A 215 12.64 9.71 -22.42
N ASN A 216 13.06 10.01 -21.19
CA ASN A 216 13.25 9.02 -20.11
C ASN A 216 12.13 9.06 -19.05
N CYS A 217 11.17 9.97 -19.19
CA CYS A 217 10.06 10.17 -18.25
C CYS A 217 8.69 10.27 -18.94
N CYS A 218 8.59 9.84 -20.20
CA CYS A 218 7.35 9.78 -20.96
C CYS A 218 6.61 8.47 -20.73
N VAL A 219 7.32 7.40 -20.33
CA VAL A 219 6.74 6.08 -20.11
C VAL A 219 7.03 5.63 -18.68
N CYS A 220 5.98 5.29 -17.96
CA CYS A 220 6.07 4.74 -16.61
C CYS A 220 5.26 3.46 -16.48
N TRP A 221 5.63 2.67 -15.49
CA TRP A 221 4.82 1.57 -14.98
C TRP A 221 4.27 1.95 -13.61
N VAL A 222 2.96 2.08 -13.54
CA VAL A 222 2.23 2.46 -12.32
C VAL A 222 1.90 1.21 -11.55
N LYS A 223 2.23 1.17 -10.25
CA LYS A 223 1.86 0.06 -9.37
C LYS A 223 0.56 0.35 -8.64
N GLN A 224 -0.33 -0.63 -8.64
CA GLN A 224 -1.54 -0.63 -7.82
C GLN A 224 -1.40 -1.68 -6.73
N VAL A 225 -1.57 -1.27 -5.47
CA VAL A 225 -1.44 -2.15 -4.30
C VAL A 225 -2.77 -2.33 -3.58
N GLU A 226 -2.86 -3.31 -2.68
CA GLU A 226 -4.06 -3.50 -1.87
C GLU A 226 -4.40 -2.27 -0.99
N LYS A 227 -5.69 -1.89 -0.94
CA LYS A 227 -6.16 -0.81 -0.04
C LYS A 227 -6.26 -1.27 1.41
N LYS A 228 -6.50 -2.56 1.62
CA LYS A 228 -6.57 -3.24 2.92
C LYS A 228 -5.89 -4.60 2.83
N PRO A 229 -5.33 -5.12 3.94
CA PRO A 229 -4.83 -6.49 3.97
C PRO A 229 -5.92 -7.50 3.61
N VAL A 230 -5.56 -8.51 2.82
CA VAL A 230 -6.44 -9.65 2.52
C VAL A 230 -5.83 -10.89 3.16
N VAL A 231 -6.58 -11.52 4.05
CA VAL A 231 -6.15 -12.71 4.78
C VAL A 231 -7.21 -13.79 4.71
N SER A 232 -6.80 -15.05 4.73
CA SER A 232 -7.70 -16.20 4.72
C SER A 232 -7.21 -17.26 5.69
N ASP A 233 -8.14 -17.96 6.33
CA ASP A 233 -7.88 -19.14 7.14
C ASP A 233 -8.65 -20.34 6.61
N ASN A 234 -8.29 -21.53 7.09
CA ASN A 234 -8.95 -22.77 6.72
C ASN A 234 -10.07 -23.20 7.68
N GLN A 235 -10.63 -22.31 8.50
CA GLN A 235 -11.70 -22.72 9.43
C GLN A 235 -12.92 -23.33 8.72
N PHE A 236 -13.14 -22.92 7.47
CA PHE A 236 -14.24 -23.40 6.63
C PHE A 236 -13.77 -24.12 5.36
N VAL A 237 -12.47 -24.40 5.26
CA VAL A 237 -11.83 -24.95 4.06
C VAL A 237 -11.35 -26.37 4.31
N THR A 238 -11.88 -27.33 3.55
CA THR A 238 -11.43 -28.73 3.63
C THR A 238 -10.09 -28.90 2.91
N GLY A 239 -9.08 -29.45 3.60
CA GLY A 239 -7.80 -29.83 2.99
C GLY A 239 -6.88 -28.67 2.58
N GLY A 240 -7.06 -27.46 3.13
CA GLY A 240 -6.19 -26.31 2.85
C GLY A 240 -6.33 -25.69 1.45
N LYS A 241 -7.43 -25.98 0.75
CA LYS A 241 -7.75 -25.51 -0.60
C LYS A 241 -8.55 -24.21 -0.61
N PHE A 242 -7.93 -23.12 -0.95
CA PHE A 242 -8.58 -21.83 -1.08
C PHE A 242 -9.12 -21.67 -2.49
N THR A 243 -10.42 -21.70 -2.68
CA THR A 243 -11.06 -21.59 -4.01
C THR A 243 -11.89 -20.33 -4.09
N GLY A 244 -11.76 -19.56 -5.18
CA GLY A 244 -12.56 -18.36 -5.41
C GLY A 244 -12.30 -17.24 -4.43
N VAL A 245 -11.06 -17.11 -3.94
CA VAL A 245 -10.72 -16.00 -3.04
C VAL A 245 -10.68 -14.71 -3.84
N GLU A 246 -11.57 -13.77 -3.53
CA GLU A 246 -11.57 -12.44 -4.13
C GLU A 246 -10.41 -11.61 -3.53
N ILE A 247 -9.51 -11.12 -4.39
CA ILE A 247 -8.29 -10.43 -3.96
C ILE A 247 -8.32 -8.93 -4.28
N ALA A 248 -8.89 -8.56 -5.42
CA ALA A 248 -8.87 -7.17 -5.86
C ALA A 248 -9.99 -6.84 -6.84
N TYR A 249 -10.29 -5.55 -6.93
CA TYR A 249 -11.05 -4.95 -8.02
C TYR A 249 -10.12 -4.03 -8.81
N VAL A 250 -10.00 -4.26 -10.12
CA VAL A 250 -9.21 -3.46 -11.04
C VAL A 250 -10.16 -2.59 -11.87
N PRO A 251 -10.22 -1.27 -11.65
CA PRO A 251 -11.09 -0.40 -12.43
C PRO A 251 -10.60 -0.34 -13.88
N VAL A 252 -11.54 -0.28 -14.83
CA VAL A 252 -11.24 -0.01 -16.23
C VAL A 252 -11.40 1.48 -16.48
N ASP A 253 -10.28 2.16 -16.69
CA ASP A 253 -10.19 3.57 -17.06
C ASP A 253 -9.28 3.77 -18.29
N GLU A 254 -9.12 5.03 -18.70
CA GLU A 254 -8.36 5.44 -19.90
C GLU A 254 -6.86 5.10 -19.85
N PHE A 255 -6.30 4.78 -18.67
CA PHE A 255 -4.90 4.46 -18.47
C PHE A 255 -4.65 2.97 -18.20
N THR A 256 -5.47 2.37 -17.34
CA THR A 256 -5.24 1.05 -16.73
C THR A 256 -5.11 -0.07 -17.77
N PHE A 257 -5.84 0.03 -18.88
CA PHE A 257 -5.82 -0.95 -19.98
C PHE A 257 -5.40 -0.34 -21.33
N PHE A 258 -4.61 0.73 -21.32
CA PHE A 258 -4.11 1.36 -22.54
C PHE A 258 -3.29 0.38 -23.41
N ASP A 259 -2.46 -0.45 -22.79
CA ASP A 259 -1.72 -1.57 -23.40
C ASP A 259 -2.16 -2.90 -22.79
N ARG A 260 -1.75 -3.14 -21.54
CA ARG A 260 -2.09 -4.33 -20.75
C ARG A 260 -1.93 -4.04 -19.27
N TYR A 261 -2.58 -4.87 -18.47
CA TYR A 261 -2.50 -4.85 -17.02
C TYR A 261 -1.92 -6.16 -16.51
N ARG A 262 -0.83 -6.10 -15.73
CA ARG A 262 -0.28 -7.28 -15.03
C ARG A 262 -0.91 -7.39 -13.66
N ILE A 263 -1.50 -8.54 -13.37
CA ILE A 263 -1.86 -8.95 -12.02
C ILE A 263 -0.74 -9.83 -11.51
N GLU A 264 -0.18 -9.50 -10.35
CA GLU A 264 0.70 -10.38 -9.59
C GLU A 264 0.17 -10.54 -8.18
N ILE A 265 0.09 -11.79 -7.72
CA ILE A 265 -0.36 -12.14 -6.38
C ILE A 265 0.78 -12.84 -5.66
N GLU A 266 1.12 -12.36 -4.46
CA GLU A 266 2.01 -13.03 -3.53
C GLU A 266 1.19 -13.74 -2.43
N GLN A 267 1.38 -15.04 -2.27
CA GLN A 267 0.85 -15.85 -1.18
C GLN A 267 1.91 -15.96 -0.08
N LEU A 268 1.55 -15.52 1.12
CA LEU A 268 2.39 -15.53 2.31
C LEU A 268 1.79 -16.47 3.35
N SER A 269 2.56 -17.45 3.82
CA SER A 269 2.18 -18.31 4.97
C SER A 269 2.50 -17.61 6.29
N LEU A 270 1.50 -17.40 7.14
CA LEU A 270 1.63 -16.66 8.39
C LEU A 270 1.65 -17.57 9.62
N SER A 271 2.28 -17.07 10.69
CA SER A 271 1.99 -17.52 12.05
C SER A 271 0.56 -17.13 12.44
N LYS A 272 0.02 -17.76 13.48
CA LYS A 272 -1.32 -17.40 13.99
C LYS A 272 -1.32 -15.96 14.50
N GLU A 273 -0.24 -15.56 15.16
CA GLU A 273 0.00 -14.24 15.71
C GLU A 273 -0.01 -13.19 14.60
N ALA A 274 0.76 -13.41 13.52
CA ALA A 274 0.78 -12.51 12.37
C ALA A 274 -0.56 -12.46 11.62
N PHE A 275 -1.26 -13.59 11.52
CA PHE A 275 -2.60 -13.63 10.95
C PHE A 275 -3.61 -12.82 11.76
N ASP A 276 -3.63 -13.00 13.08
CA ASP A 276 -4.52 -12.27 13.97
C ASP A 276 -4.25 -10.76 13.93
N PHE A 277 -2.98 -10.36 13.85
CA PHE A 277 -2.59 -8.97 13.63
C PHE A 277 -3.20 -8.43 12.33
N TRP A 278 -2.93 -9.08 11.19
CA TRP A 278 -3.38 -8.58 9.90
C TRP A 278 -4.89 -8.64 9.71
N ARG A 279 -5.56 -9.62 10.32
CA ARG A 279 -7.03 -9.70 10.39
C ARG A 279 -7.61 -8.54 11.19
N SER A 280 -6.96 -8.16 12.28
CA SER A 280 -7.37 -6.99 13.09
C SER A 280 -7.23 -5.69 12.30
N ILE A 281 -6.11 -5.51 11.57
CA ILE A 281 -5.91 -4.35 10.69
C ILE A 281 -6.93 -4.32 9.55
N ALA A 282 -7.23 -5.47 8.93
CA ALA A 282 -8.25 -5.57 7.88
C ALA A 282 -9.64 -5.18 8.42
N SER A 283 -10.02 -5.70 9.59
CA SER A 283 -11.29 -5.40 10.27
C SER A 283 -11.42 -3.91 10.61
N GLN A 284 -10.35 -3.27 11.10
CA GLN A 284 -10.36 -1.83 11.38
C GLN A 284 -10.49 -0.97 10.12
N LYS A 285 -9.93 -1.40 8.99
CA LYS A 285 -10.07 -0.69 7.71
C LYS A 285 -11.44 -0.85 7.08
N ASP A 286 -12.02 -2.05 7.13
CA ASP A 286 -13.43 -2.26 6.77
C ASP A 286 -14.35 -1.48 7.71
N GLY A 287 -13.89 -1.44 8.95
CA GLY A 287 -14.28 -0.58 10.02
C GLY A 287 -14.55 0.86 9.57
N ALA A 288 -13.47 1.64 9.45
CA ALA A 288 -13.45 3.10 9.28
C ALA A 288 -14.47 3.72 8.29
N THR A 289 -15.12 2.94 7.44
CA THR A 289 -16.27 3.29 6.60
C THR A 289 -17.62 3.49 7.32
N SER A 290 -17.79 3.11 8.61
CA SER A 290 -19.07 3.27 9.35
C SER A 290 -18.89 3.85 10.76
N LEU A 291 -19.72 4.85 11.09
CA LEU A 291 -19.71 5.56 12.39
C LEU A 291 -20.28 4.76 13.57
N PHE A 292 -20.91 3.59 13.32
CA PHE A 292 -21.61 2.79 14.33
C PHE A 292 -20.94 1.44 14.58
N GLN A 293 -19.62 1.42 14.58
CA GLN A 293 -18.91 0.17 14.73
C GLN A 293 -18.53 -0.11 16.17
N PRO A 294 -18.55 -1.39 16.57
CA PRO A 294 -18.02 -1.77 17.87
C PRO A 294 -16.57 -1.27 17.99
N SER A 295 -16.16 -0.91 19.20
CA SER A 295 -14.77 -0.57 19.46
C SER A 295 -13.90 -1.73 18.96
N PHE A 296 -13.05 -1.48 17.97
CA PHE A 296 -12.17 -2.52 17.46
C PHE A 296 -11.28 -2.99 18.60
N GLY A 297 -11.16 -4.32 18.73
CA GLY A 297 -10.23 -4.91 19.68
C GLY A 297 -8.83 -4.37 19.44
N GLU A 298 -8.07 -4.25 20.53
CA GLU A 298 -6.67 -3.84 20.49
C GLU A 298 -5.86 -4.74 19.54
N VAL A 299 -5.08 -4.11 18.65
CA VAL A 299 -4.18 -4.86 17.76
C VAL A 299 -3.02 -5.37 18.58
N LYS A 300 -2.99 -6.69 18.83
CA LYS A 300 -1.93 -7.31 19.61
C LYS A 300 -0.59 -7.23 18.88
N THR A 301 0.40 -6.68 19.56
CA THR A 301 1.81 -6.70 19.12
C THR A 301 2.45 -8.05 19.43
N ASN A 302 3.52 -8.39 18.71
CA ASN A 302 4.42 -9.47 19.07
C ASN A 302 5.79 -8.97 19.53
N ILE A 303 5.93 -7.68 19.83
CA ILE A 303 7.18 -7.04 20.24
C ILE A 303 7.04 -6.51 21.66
N PHE A 304 7.97 -6.91 22.53
CA PHE A 304 7.88 -6.70 23.97
C PHE A 304 9.15 -6.05 24.54
N PRO A 305 9.03 -5.19 25.56
CA PRO A 305 10.18 -4.61 26.25
C PRO A 305 10.90 -5.67 27.10
N MET A 306 12.22 -5.75 26.98
CA MET A 306 13.05 -6.74 27.68
C MET A 306 13.59 -6.22 29.02
N ASN A 307 13.58 -4.91 29.24
CA ASN A 307 14.14 -4.25 30.43
C ASN A 307 13.23 -3.18 31.04
N GLY A 308 11.90 -3.33 30.91
CA GLY A 308 10.92 -2.50 31.63
C GLY A 308 10.53 -1.18 30.95
N GLY A 309 10.56 -1.10 29.61
CA GLY A 309 10.08 0.04 28.82
C GLY A 309 8.55 0.07 28.59
N PRO A 310 8.03 1.17 27.99
CA PRO A 310 6.62 1.25 27.60
C PRO A 310 6.26 0.23 26.52
N GLU A 311 4.97 -0.12 26.41
CA GLU A 311 4.50 -1.00 25.34
C GLU A 311 4.61 -0.34 23.96
N VAL A 312 4.85 -1.18 22.95
CA VAL A 312 4.98 -0.78 21.55
C VAL A 312 3.88 -1.42 20.71
N LEU A 313 3.56 -0.80 19.58
CA LEU A 313 2.57 -1.28 18.63
C LEU A 313 3.25 -1.86 17.40
N GLY A 314 2.45 -2.57 16.59
CA GLY A 314 2.89 -3.09 15.30
C GLY A 314 3.34 -4.55 15.37
N ILE A 315 4.15 -4.97 14.40
CA ILE A 315 4.52 -6.36 14.20
C ILE A 315 5.89 -6.51 13.55
N PHE A 316 6.59 -7.57 13.93
CA PHE A 316 7.62 -8.19 13.10
C PHE A 316 7.18 -9.60 12.74
N TYR A 317 7.17 -9.97 11.47
CA TYR A 317 6.78 -11.32 11.05
C TYR A 317 7.70 -11.89 9.97
N ALA A 318 7.72 -13.21 9.86
CA ALA A 318 8.54 -13.93 8.90
C ALA A 318 7.65 -14.83 8.03
N SER A 319 7.83 -14.80 6.71
CA SER A 319 6.98 -15.59 5.80
C SER A 319 7.69 -15.90 4.50
N ALA A 320 7.53 -17.12 3.99
CA ALA A 320 7.93 -17.45 2.64
C ALA A 320 6.89 -16.95 1.64
N LYS A 321 7.28 -16.79 0.37
CA LYS A 321 6.39 -16.30 -0.69
C LYS A 321 6.27 -17.26 -1.87
N ALA A 322 5.03 -17.53 -2.27
CA ALA A 322 4.72 -18.05 -3.60
C ALA A 322 4.15 -16.91 -4.47
N ARG A 323 4.51 -16.86 -5.75
CA ARG A 323 4.03 -15.84 -6.68
C ARG A 323 3.41 -16.46 -7.91
N LYS A 324 2.36 -15.80 -8.39
CA LYS A 324 1.83 -16.04 -9.73
C LYS A 324 1.40 -14.73 -10.35
N SER A 325 1.58 -14.62 -11.67
CA SER A 325 1.15 -13.45 -12.42
C SER A 325 0.44 -13.84 -13.70
N VAL A 326 -0.49 -12.98 -14.12
CA VAL A 326 -1.23 -13.07 -15.37
C VAL A 326 -1.36 -11.67 -15.96
N PHE A 327 -1.59 -11.57 -17.26
CA PHE A 327 -1.91 -10.31 -17.92
C PHE A 327 -3.38 -10.30 -18.32
N ILE A 328 -3.98 -9.13 -18.24
CA ILE A 328 -5.21 -8.78 -18.94
C ILE A 328 -4.79 -7.85 -20.07
N THR A 329 -5.05 -8.25 -21.30
CA THR A 329 -4.74 -7.46 -22.49
C THR A 329 -5.89 -6.54 -22.87
N LYS A 330 -5.61 -5.46 -23.62
CA LYS A 330 -6.64 -4.57 -24.14
C LYS A 330 -7.75 -5.29 -24.92
N ALA A 331 -7.42 -6.40 -25.61
CA ALA A 331 -8.38 -7.18 -26.38
C ALA A 331 -9.39 -7.95 -25.51
N GLU A 332 -9.08 -8.18 -24.24
CA GLU A 332 -9.94 -8.87 -23.29
C GLU A 332 -10.95 -7.93 -22.61
N VAL A 333 -10.82 -6.61 -22.84
CA VAL A 333 -11.74 -5.58 -22.35
C VAL A 333 -12.96 -5.50 -23.27
N PRO A 334 -14.17 -5.90 -22.83
CA PRO A 334 -15.35 -6.01 -23.68
C PRO A 334 -16.02 -4.67 -24.00
N ILE A 335 -15.33 -3.55 -23.75
CA ILE A 335 -15.80 -2.19 -23.98
C ILE A 335 -14.72 -1.37 -24.69
N ILE A 336 -15.15 -0.34 -25.42
CA ILE A 336 -14.23 0.62 -26.01
C ILE A 336 -13.84 1.62 -24.93
N VAL A 337 -12.59 1.51 -24.46
CA VAL A 337 -11.97 2.52 -23.59
C VAL A 337 -11.46 3.65 -24.48
N GLN A 338 -12.03 4.85 -24.32
CA GLN A 338 -11.53 6.03 -25.01
C GLN A 338 -10.16 6.41 -24.44
N PRO A 339 -9.19 6.82 -25.29
CA PRO A 339 -7.93 7.35 -24.80
C PRO A 339 -8.18 8.66 -24.03
N PRO A 340 -7.24 9.06 -23.16
CA PRO A 340 -7.33 10.32 -22.42
C PRO A 340 -7.56 11.49 -23.38
N ALA A 341 -8.57 12.31 -23.09
CA ALA A 341 -8.99 13.42 -23.94
C ALA A 341 -7.95 14.55 -24.03
N THR A 342 -7.04 14.62 -23.06
CA THR A 342 -6.01 15.65 -22.95
C THR A 342 -4.62 15.01 -22.88
N THR A 343 -3.66 15.62 -23.58
CA THR A 343 -2.25 15.30 -23.36
C THR A 343 -1.86 15.68 -21.93
N ILE A 344 -0.96 14.89 -21.33
CA ILE A 344 -0.46 15.12 -19.98
C ILE A 344 0.92 15.76 -20.11
N PRO A 345 1.05 17.09 -19.98
CA PRO A 345 2.29 17.81 -20.27
C PRO A 345 3.24 17.80 -19.06
N GLU A 346 3.39 16.64 -18.42
CA GLU A 346 4.19 16.44 -17.22
C GLU A 346 4.88 15.07 -17.26
N ALA A 347 5.95 14.92 -16.48
CA ALA A 347 6.65 13.64 -16.36
C ALA A 347 5.73 12.59 -15.71
N CYS A 348 5.69 11.37 -16.26
CA CYS A 348 4.77 10.34 -15.79
C CYS A 348 4.95 9.99 -14.31
N ASN A 349 6.18 10.08 -13.80
CA ASN A 349 6.53 9.82 -12.41
C ASN A 349 6.18 10.95 -11.43
N GLN A 350 5.70 12.09 -11.94
CA GLN A 350 5.16 13.18 -11.14
C GLN A 350 3.63 13.17 -11.09
N VAL A 351 2.99 12.61 -12.12
CA VAL A 351 1.53 12.57 -12.25
C VAL A 351 0.93 11.33 -11.61
N PHE A 352 1.59 10.18 -11.80
CA PHE A 352 1.09 8.91 -11.31
C PHE A 352 1.85 8.49 -10.06
N ASP A 353 1.14 8.36 -8.94
CA ASP A 353 1.69 7.82 -7.70
C ASP A 353 2.17 6.37 -7.88
N LEU A 354 3.17 5.96 -7.09
CA LEU A 354 3.75 4.61 -7.12
C LEU A 354 4.21 4.15 -8.51
N SER A 355 4.67 5.09 -9.34
CA SER A 355 5.14 4.81 -10.69
C SER A 355 6.67 4.82 -10.79
N THR A 356 7.20 4.11 -11.79
CA THR A 356 8.63 4.05 -12.08
C THR A 356 8.89 4.08 -13.57
N THR A 357 10.00 4.69 -13.98
CA THR A 357 10.49 4.70 -15.37
C THR A 357 11.25 3.41 -15.73
N ILE A 358 11.46 2.51 -14.76
CA ILE A 358 12.16 1.23 -14.97
C ILE A 358 11.15 0.18 -15.42
N LYS A 359 11.35 -0.39 -16.62
CA LYS A 359 10.53 -1.48 -17.14
C LYS A 359 10.54 -2.68 -16.19
N PRO A 360 9.38 -3.16 -15.72
CA PRO A 360 9.29 -4.35 -14.87
C PRO A 360 9.83 -5.59 -15.59
N PHE A 361 10.53 -6.44 -14.84
CA PHE A 361 11.00 -7.72 -15.36
C PHE A 361 9.83 -8.59 -15.84
N GLY A 362 9.97 -9.18 -17.03
CA GLY A 362 8.93 -10.01 -17.64
C GLY A 362 7.74 -9.23 -18.20
N TRP A 363 7.83 -7.90 -18.32
CA TRP A 363 6.88 -7.13 -19.13
C TRP A 363 7.22 -7.36 -20.62
N PRO A 364 6.30 -7.91 -21.42
CA PRO A 364 6.55 -8.27 -22.83
C PRO A 364 6.84 -7.07 -23.74
#